data_AF-A0A679IX08-F1
#
_entry.id   AF-A0A679IX08-F1
#
_cell.length_a   1.000
_cell.length_b   1.000
_cell.length_c   1.000
_cell.angle_alpha   90.00
_cell.angle_beta   90.00
_cell.angle_gamma   90.00
#
_symmetry.space_group_name_H-M   'P 1'
#
loop_
_entity.id
_entity.type
_entity.pdbx_description
1 polymer ?
#
loop_
_entity_poly.entity_id
_entity_poly.type
_entity_poly.pdbx_seq_one_letter_code
_entity_poly.pdbx_strand_id
1 'polypeptide(L)'
;MDPCQAPYRQLFDALNRSSPAEDVFQTLLQQWLQTHAQEREWLQEFGSRTFAEPIAIEDSWRLYALSRVNQVLLLPFQSGEGWEGPALTLPDYQAFMTGLGCQIADETDYSPFFHEIVEVTEERAHSPRRKRIELARVDWPALMLGTMMFSRAGVAVSCAFGALQPEIATSSTLHWARQRRYRRTSDPSDGWGSNSQWRTTFRRDHVLGDELLFNADGKHDLSAPELPVSDYDLTAAERIELLTHRCFVRCEKPDDDLYPYDDRIRLARTAR
;
A
#
# COMPACT_ATOMS: atom_id res chain seq x y z
N MET A 1 -21.75 9.39 -10.37
CA MET A 1 -20.93 8.39 -9.65
C MET A 1 -21.02 7.13 -10.47
N ASP A 2 -19.88 6.47 -10.74
CA ASP A 2 -19.90 5.20 -11.46
C ASP A 2 -20.48 4.10 -10.54
N PRO A 3 -21.40 3.25 -11.01
CA PRO A 3 -22.00 2.19 -10.18
C PRO A 3 -20.98 1.28 -9.51
N CYS A 4 -19.81 1.04 -10.14
CA CYS A 4 -18.79 0.14 -9.60
C CYS A 4 -18.13 0.63 -8.29
N GLN A 5 -18.12 1.94 -8.02
CA GLN A 5 -17.48 2.53 -6.84
C GLN A 5 -18.46 2.71 -5.67
N ALA A 6 -19.77 2.69 -5.94
CA ALA A 6 -20.79 3.09 -4.99
C ALA A 6 -20.76 2.29 -3.67
N PRO A 7 -20.61 0.95 -3.68
CA PRO A 7 -20.58 0.16 -2.45
C PRO A 7 -19.46 0.58 -1.48
N TYR A 8 -18.25 0.78 -2.01
CA TYR A 8 -17.07 1.15 -1.22
C TYR A 8 -17.09 2.61 -0.77
N ARG A 9 -17.58 3.52 -1.62
CA ARG A 9 -17.75 4.91 -1.23
C ARG A 9 -18.76 5.07 -0.11
N GLN A 10 -19.90 4.36 -0.18
CA GLN A 10 -20.89 4.38 0.89
C GLN A 10 -20.33 3.83 2.19
N LEU A 11 -19.54 2.75 2.12
CA LEU A 11 -18.84 2.20 3.28
C LEU A 11 -17.82 3.20 3.86
N PHE A 12 -17.02 3.84 3.01
CA PHE A 12 -16.09 4.89 3.42
C PHE A 12 -16.82 6.04 4.13
N ASP A 13 -17.92 6.53 3.56
CA ASP A 13 -18.73 7.60 4.15
C ASP A 13 -19.40 7.16 5.46
N ALA A 14 -19.77 5.89 5.60
CA ALA A 14 -20.30 5.33 6.84
C ALA A 14 -19.23 5.27 7.93
N LEU A 15 -18.04 4.75 7.63
CA LEU A 15 -16.91 4.67 8.57
C LEU A 15 -16.49 6.06 9.08
N ASN A 16 -16.48 7.08 8.23
CA ASN A 16 -16.16 8.46 8.64
C ASN A 16 -17.25 9.12 9.49
N ARG A 17 -18.46 8.54 9.52
CA ARG A 17 -19.58 9.02 10.34
C ARG A 17 -19.80 8.19 11.61
N SER A 18 -19.15 7.04 11.72
CA SER A 18 -19.22 6.18 12.90
C SER A 18 -18.66 6.88 14.14
N SER A 19 -19.26 6.57 15.29
CA SER A 19 -18.77 7.10 16.57
C SER A 19 -17.44 6.42 16.94
N PRO A 20 -16.50 7.12 17.60
CA PRO A 20 -15.26 6.49 18.08
C PRO A 20 -15.45 5.30 19.03
N ALA A 21 -16.61 5.20 19.70
CA ALA A 21 -16.92 4.10 20.61
C ALA A 21 -17.75 2.97 19.93
N GLU A 22 -18.11 3.13 18.66
CA GLU A 22 -18.89 2.15 17.93
C GLU A 22 -18.02 0.97 17.51
N ASP A 23 -18.44 -0.25 17.84
CA ASP A 23 -17.87 -1.49 17.30
C ASP A 23 -18.28 -1.63 15.83
N VAL A 24 -17.53 -0.97 14.94
CA VAL A 24 -17.86 -0.92 13.51
C VAL A 24 -17.79 -2.28 12.85
N PHE A 25 -17.10 -3.27 13.44
CA PHE A 25 -17.08 -4.60 12.88
C PHE A 25 -18.45 -5.24 12.96
N GLN A 26 -19.07 -5.22 14.15
CA GLN A 26 -20.39 -5.79 14.37
C GLN A 26 -21.50 -4.94 13.74
N THR A 27 -21.42 -3.61 13.85
CA THR A 27 -22.52 -2.72 13.42
C THR A 27 -22.51 -2.41 11.93
N LEU A 28 -21.36 -2.50 11.26
CA LEU A 28 -21.20 -2.05 9.88
C LEU A 28 -20.55 -3.10 8.97
N LEU A 29 -19.33 -3.56 9.30
CA LEU A 29 -18.52 -4.37 8.37
C LEU A 29 -19.11 -5.75 8.10
N GLN A 30 -19.59 -6.46 9.14
CA GLN A 30 -20.23 -7.75 8.97
C GLN A 30 -21.51 -7.67 8.11
N GLN A 31 -22.36 -6.69 8.41
CA GLN A 31 -23.59 -6.47 7.63
C GLN A 31 -23.27 -6.09 6.18
N TRP A 32 -22.24 -5.27 5.98
CA TRP A 32 -21.78 -4.89 4.65
C TRP A 32 -21.37 -6.12 3.85
N LEU A 33 -20.57 -7.04 4.43
CA LEU A 33 -20.17 -8.29 3.78
C LEU A 33 -21.35 -9.20 3.40
N GLN A 34 -22.40 -9.23 4.22
CA GLN A 34 -23.60 -10.02 3.94
C GLN A 34 -24.44 -9.41 2.81
N THR A 35 -24.55 -8.07 2.80
CA THR A 35 -25.38 -7.34 1.85
C THR A 35 -24.73 -7.22 0.47
N HIS A 36 -23.40 -7.23 0.42
CA HIS A 36 -22.62 -6.99 -0.79
C HIS A 36 -21.91 -8.26 -1.30
N ALA A 37 -22.63 -9.40 -1.33
CA ALA A 37 -22.10 -10.68 -1.77
C ALA A 37 -21.44 -10.60 -3.17
N GLN A 38 -22.03 -9.84 -4.09
CA GLN A 38 -21.51 -9.56 -5.43
C GLN A 38 -20.10 -8.93 -5.43
N GLU A 39 -19.76 -8.12 -4.44
CA GLU A 39 -18.44 -7.49 -4.33
C GLU A 39 -17.39 -8.53 -3.93
N ARG A 40 -17.76 -9.46 -3.06
CA ARG A 40 -16.90 -10.58 -2.66
C ARG A 40 -16.69 -11.55 -3.81
N GLU A 41 -17.77 -11.89 -4.53
CA GLU A 41 -17.69 -12.77 -5.71
C GLU A 41 -16.79 -12.15 -6.79
N TRP A 42 -16.95 -10.86 -7.05
CA TRP A 42 -16.08 -10.14 -7.98
C TRP A 42 -14.62 -10.13 -7.51
N LEU A 43 -14.34 -9.85 -6.23
CA LEU A 43 -12.96 -9.88 -5.70
C LEU A 43 -12.35 -11.29 -5.77
N GLN A 44 -13.13 -12.33 -5.49
CA GLN A 44 -12.69 -13.72 -5.61
C GLN A 44 -12.37 -14.08 -7.06
N GLU A 45 -13.23 -13.70 -8.00
CA GLU A 45 -12.99 -13.88 -9.43
C GLU A 45 -11.75 -13.10 -9.87
N PHE A 46 -11.63 -11.84 -9.47
CA PHE A 46 -10.48 -11.01 -9.76
C PHE A 46 -9.18 -11.63 -9.22
N GLY A 47 -9.18 -12.08 -7.97
CA GLY A 47 -8.04 -12.73 -7.31
C GLY A 47 -7.68 -14.09 -7.90
N SER A 48 -8.60 -14.74 -8.64
CA SER A 48 -8.28 -15.97 -9.37
C SER A 48 -7.45 -15.72 -10.64
N ARG A 49 -7.37 -14.47 -11.12
CA ARG A 49 -6.56 -14.09 -12.27
C ARG A 49 -5.07 -14.15 -11.88
N THR A 50 -4.28 -14.88 -12.65
CA THR A 50 -2.84 -15.08 -12.36
C THR A 50 -1.92 -14.14 -13.16
N PHE A 51 -2.47 -13.27 -13.99
CA PHE A 51 -1.71 -12.44 -14.92
C PHE A 51 -1.75 -10.96 -14.55
N ALA A 52 -0.67 -10.25 -14.88
CA ALA A 52 -0.52 -8.81 -14.63
C ALA A 52 -0.97 -7.94 -15.82
N GLU A 53 -1.76 -8.49 -16.75
CA GLU A 53 -2.29 -7.74 -17.89
C GLU A 53 -3.12 -6.53 -17.43
N PRO A 54 -3.25 -5.49 -18.27
CA PRO A 54 -4.14 -4.38 -18.02
C PRO A 54 -5.55 -4.86 -17.69
N ILE A 55 -6.15 -4.23 -16.68
CA ILE A 55 -7.53 -4.50 -16.26
C ILE A 55 -8.47 -3.45 -16.84
N ALA A 56 -9.78 -3.73 -16.83
CA ALA A 56 -10.78 -2.73 -17.13
C ALA A 56 -10.61 -1.52 -16.20
N ILE A 57 -10.81 -0.31 -16.73
CA ILE A 57 -10.59 0.92 -15.95
C ILE A 57 -11.57 1.00 -14.76
N GLU A 58 -12.78 0.45 -14.92
CA GLU A 58 -13.79 0.34 -13.86
C GLU A 58 -13.34 -0.61 -12.75
N ASP A 59 -12.71 -1.75 -13.08
CA ASP A 59 -12.11 -2.64 -12.08
C ASP A 59 -11.00 -1.90 -11.30
N SER A 60 -10.19 -1.10 -12.00
CA SER A 60 -9.16 -0.29 -11.35
C SER A 60 -9.75 0.75 -10.40
N TRP A 61 -10.83 1.44 -10.79
CA TRP A 61 -11.49 2.42 -9.92
C TRP A 61 -12.14 1.76 -8.71
N ARG A 62 -12.71 0.57 -8.90
CA ARG A 62 -13.34 -0.21 -7.84
C ARG A 62 -12.31 -0.67 -6.80
N LEU A 63 -11.15 -1.17 -7.24
CA LEU A 63 -10.01 -1.48 -6.36
C LEU A 63 -9.51 -0.23 -5.62
N TYR A 64 -9.41 0.90 -6.31
CA TYR A 64 -9.02 2.17 -5.69
C TYR A 64 -10.01 2.59 -4.60
N ALA A 65 -11.32 2.50 -4.86
CA ALA A 65 -12.35 2.81 -3.87
C ALA A 65 -12.26 1.90 -2.63
N LEU A 66 -12.03 0.60 -2.81
CA LEU A 66 -11.75 -0.32 -1.69
C LEU A 66 -10.45 0.04 -0.96
N SER A 67 -9.40 0.47 -1.66
CA SER A 67 -8.16 0.92 -1.03
C SER A 67 -8.37 2.12 -0.10
N ARG A 68 -9.31 3.02 -0.42
CA ARG A 68 -9.66 4.17 0.44
C ARG A 68 -10.36 3.72 1.72
N VAL A 69 -11.24 2.72 1.63
CA VAL A 69 -11.82 2.06 2.81
C VAL A 69 -10.70 1.44 3.66
N ASN A 70 -9.81 0.65 3.05
CA ASN A 70 -8.70 0.01 3.75
C ASN A 70 -7.80 1.01 4.48
N GLN A 71 -7.50 2.16 3.86
CA GLN A 71 -6.70 3.21 4.49
C GLN A 71 -7.33 3.77 5.77
N VAL A 72 -8.67 3.88 5.84
CA VAL A 72 -9.38 4.27 7.07
C VAL A 72 -9.33 3.15 8.11
N LEU A 73 -9.54 1.90 7.69
CA LEU A 73 -9.51 0.74 8.58
C LEU A 73 -8.12 0.48 9.17
N LEU A 74 -7.05 0.99 8.55
CA LEU A 74 -5.69 0.87 9.07
C LEU A 74 -5.33 1.94 10.11
N LEU A 75 -6.08 3.04 10.22
CA LEU A 75 -5.75 4.15 11.14
C LEU A 75 -5.64 3.73 12.62
N PRO A 76 -6.47 2.80 13.16
CA PRO A 76 -6.38 2.39 14.56
C PRO A 76 -5.08 1.66 14.91
N PHE A 77 -4.38 1.14 13.90
CA PHE A 77 -3.11 0.41 14.06
C PHE A 77 -1.88 1.31 13.86
N GLN A 78 -2.09 2.60 13.68
CA GLN A 78 -1.05 3.58 13.40
C GLN A 78 -0.86 4.54 14.56
N SER A 79 0.38 4.73 14.97
CA SER A 79 0.77 5.84 15.84
C SER A 79 0.76 7.15 15.06
N GLY A 80 0.43 8.26 15.71
CA GLY A 80 0.53 9.60 15.12
C GLY A 80 -0.59 10.54 15.54
N GLU A 81 -0.74 11.63 14.81
CA GLU A 81 -1.71 12.69 15.14
C GLU A 81 -3.05 12.49 14.41
N GLY A 82 -4.04 13.31 14.78
CA GLY A 82 -5.34 13.36 14.11
C GLY A 82 -6.33 12.28 14.58
N TRP A 83 -7.35 12.04 13.76
CA TRP A 83 -8.38 11.03 14.04
C TRP A 83 -7.79 9.62 13.96
N GLU A 84 -8.03 8.82 14.99
CA GLU A 84 -7.48 7.46 15.13
C GLU A 84 -8.17 6.43 14.23
N GLY A 85 -9.21 6.82 13.52
CA GLY A 85 -10.08 5.90 12.80
C GLY A 85 -11.20 5.33 13.66
N PRO A 86 -11.96 4.37 13.11
CA PRO A 86 -13.04 3.69 13.82
C PRO A 86 -12.49 2.70 14.85
N ALA A 87 -13.24 2.39 15.91
CA ALA A 87 -12.84 1.34 16.84
C ALA A 87 -12.89 -0.03 16.16
N LEU A 88 -11.72 -0.59 15.87
CA LEU A 88 -11.55 -1.85 15.16
C LEU A 88 -10.34 -2.60 15.70
N THR A 89 -10.51 -3.89 16.01
CA THR A 89 -9.39 -4.74 16.42
C THR A 89 -8.68 -5.33 15.21
N LEU A 90 -7.41 -5.73 15.38
CA LEU A 90 -6.66 -6.37 14.30
C LEU A 90 -7.31 -7.69 13.81
N PRO A 91 -7.81 -8.58 14.69
CA PRO A 91 -8.58 -9.75 14.26
C PRO A 91 -9.83 -9.40 13.44
N ASP A 92 -10.56 -8.35 13.82
CA ASP A 92 -11.76 -7.93 13.09
C ASP A 92 -11.44 -7.35 11.71
N TYR A 93 -10.36 -6.55 11.62
CA TYR A 93 -9.82 -6.09 10.35
C TYR A 93 -9.44 -7.26 9.44
N GLN A 94 -8.72 -8.25 9.97
CA GLN A 94 -8.34 -9.45 9.22
C GLN A 94 -9.57 -10.25 8.79
N ALA A 95 -10.56 -10.43 9.67
CA ALA A 95 -11.81 -11.12 9.35
C ALA A 95 -12.58 -10.41 8.23
N PHE A 96 -12.64 -9.08 8.24
CA PHE A 96 -13.28 -8.32 7.16
C PHE A 96 -12.54 -8.49 5.83
N MET A 97 -11.22 -8.29 5.82
CA MET A 97 -10.43 -8.34 4.57
C MET A 97 -10.35 -9.75 3.99
N THR A 98 -10.25 -10.78 4.83
CA THR A 98 -10.31 -12.18 4.38
C THR A 98 -11.72 -12.58 3.93
N GLY A 99 -12.77 -12.03 4.57
CA GLY A 99 -14.15 -12.18 4.12
C GLY A 99 -14.43 -11.57 2.73
N LEU A 100 -13.66 -10.55 2.34
CA LEU A 100 -13.65 -9.98 0.98
C LEU A 100 -12.88 -10.84 -0.04
N GLY A 101 -12.13 -11.85 0.41
CA GLY A 101 -11.31 -12.70 -0.45
C GLY A 101 -9.82 -12.34 -0.50
N CYS A 102 -9.34 -11.40 0.33
CA CYS A 102 -7.91 -11.16 0.47
C CYS A 102 -7.22 -12.28 1.25
N GLN A 103 -5.97 -12.54 0.94
CA GLN A 103 -5.10 -13.46 1.66
C GLN A 103 -4.08 -12.67 2.45
N ILE A 104 -3.80 -13.09 3.68
CA ILE A 104 -2.71 -12.52 4.48
C ILE A 104 -1.40 -13.14 3.98
N ALA A 105 -0.45 -12.30 3.58
CA ALA A 105 0.87 -12.78 3.15
C ALA A 105 1.70 -13.21 4.37
N ASP A 106 2.32 -14.39 4.26
CA ASP A 106 3.28 -14.92 5.22
C ASP A 106 4.71 -14.68 4.71
N GLU A 107 5.14 -13.41 4.78
CA GLU A 107 6.49 -12.99 4.42
C GLU A 107 7.28 -12.65 5.68
N THR A 108 8.23 -13.51 6.04
CA THR A 108 9.00 -13.42 7.29
C THR A 108 10.23 -12.54 7.17
N ASP A 109 10.65 -12.24 5.93
CA ASP A 109 11.80 -11.38 5.64
C ASP A 109 11.33 -10.01 5.17
N TYR A 110 12.10 -8.97 5.50
CA TYR A 110 11.82 -7.64 4.99
C TYR A 110 11.88 -7.62 3.46
N SER A 111 10.90 -6.97 2.85
CA SER A 111 10.79 -6.79 1.41
C SER A 111 9.98 -5.53 1.14
N PRO A 112 10.48 -4.56 0.35
CA PRO A 112 9.71 -3.37 0.02
C PRO A 112 8.46 -3.69 -0.80
N PHE A 113 8.32 -4.91 -1.34
CA PHE A 113 7.08 -5.34 -2.00
C PHE A 113 5.95 -5.56 -0.99
N PHE A 114 6.23 -6.32 0.08
CA PHE A 114 5.26 -6.70 1.11
C PHE A 114 5.14 -5.68 2.24
N HIS A 115 6.18 -4.88 2.45
CA HIS A 115 6.35 -4.12 3.67
C HIS A 115 6.48 -2.62 3.42
N GLU A 116 5.78 -1.88 4.26
CA GLU A 116 5.84 -0.45 4.43
C GLU A 116 6.52 -0.16 5.77
N ILE A 117 7.63 0.58 5.76
CA ILE A 117 8.36 0.91 7.00
C ILE A 117 7.57 1.97 7.78
N VAL A 118 7.33 1.70 9.07
CA VAL A 118 6.68 2.64 10.01
C VAL A 118 7.63 3.09 11.11
N GLU A 119 8.65 2.28 11.42
CA GLU A 119 9.63 2.53 12.46
C GLU A 119 10.97 1.90 12.07
N VAL A 120 12.08 2.58 12.36
CA VAL A 120 13.44 2.08 12.11
C VAL A 120 14.26 2.18 13.38
N THR A 121 14.88 1.07 13.77
CA THR A 121 15.90 1.04 14.81
C THR A 121 17.27 0.72 14.20
N GLU A 122 18.22 1.64 14.31
CA GLU A 122 19.61 1.36 13.92
C GLU A 122 20.38 0.67 15.04
N GLU A 123 20.96 -0.49 14.72
CA GLU A 123 21.85 -1.20 15.64
C GLU A 123 23.26 -0.59 15.57
N ARG A 124 23.71 0.01 16.68
CA ARG A 124 25.05 0.60 16.80
C ARG A 124 26.17 -0.42 17.03
N ALA A 125 25.82 -1.67 17.32
CA ALA A 125 26.80 -2.74 17.54
C ALA A 125 27.37 -3.20 16.19
N HIS A 126 28.69 -3.18 16.06
CA HIS A 126 29.40 -3.69 14.88
C HIS A 126 29.25 -5.22 14.80
N SER A 127 28.17 -5.68 14.19
CA SER A 127 28.01 -7.08 13.82
C SER A 127 28.39 -7.23 12.35
N PRO A 128 29.61 -7.73 12.02
CA PRO A 128 30.13 -7.76 10.64
C PRO A 128 29.34 -8.65 9.68
N ARG A 129 28.26 -9.29 10.15
CA ARG A 129 27.43 -10.24 9.40
C ARG A 129 26.04 -9.71 9.01
N ARG A 130 25.58 -8.57 9.52
CA ARG A 130 24.21 -8.09 9.25
C ARG A 130 24.22 -6.94 8.25
N LYS A 131 24.18 -7.26 6.96
CA LYS A 131 23.83 -6.30 5.91
C LYS A 131 22.32 -6.18 5.68
N ARG A 132 21.50 -6.91 6.48
CA ARG A 132 20.07 -7.12 6.21
C ARG A 132 19.23 -6.18 7.06
N ILE A 133 18.14 -5.68 6.48
CA ILE A 133 17.01 -5.12 7.20
C ILE A 133 16.25 -6.32 7.79
N GLU A 134 16.07 -6.36 9.11
CA GLU A 134 15.36 -7.42 9.83
C GLU A 134 13.98 -6.90 10.27
N LEU A 135 12.96 -7.75 10.16
CA LEU A 135 11.63 -7.43 10.68
C LEU A 135 11.65 -7.53 12.22
N ALA A 136 11.34 -6.43 12.90
CA ALA A 136 11.25 -6.38 14.35
C ALA A 136 9.81 -6.55 14.84
N ARG A 137 8.85 -5.97 14.12
CA ARG A 137 7.42 -6.00 14.46
C ARG A 137 6.57 -5.80 13.20
N VAL A 138 5.39 -6.40 13.19
CA VAL A 138 4.35 -6.18 12.17
C VAL A 138 3.14 -5.56 12.87
N ASP A 139 2.79 -4.34 12.48
CA ASP A 139 1.73 -3.54 13.11
C ASP A 139 0.36 -3.84 12.45
N TRP A 140 0.36 -4.12 11.14
CA TRP A 140 -0.77 -4.67 10.40
C TRP A 140 -0.28 -5.56 9.24
N PRO A 141 -1.06 -6.58 8.81
CA PRO A 141 -0.61 -7.56 7.82
C PRO A 141 -0.58 -7.02 6.40
N ALA A 142 0.20 -7.70 5.56
CA ALA A 142 0.15 -7.53 4.11
C ALA A 142 -1.00 -8.35 3.54
N LEU A 143 -1.74 -7.75 2.61
CA LEU A 143 -2.91 -8.35 1.96
C LEU A 143 -2.63 -8.55 0.48
N MET A 144 -2.84 -9.79 0.04
CA MET A 144 -2.79 -10.21 -1.35
C MET A 144 -4.21 -10.43 -1.88
N LEU A 145 -4.43 -10.09 -3.14
CA LEU A 145 -5.58 -10.49 -3.91
C LEU A 145 -5.08 -11.32 -5.10
N GLY A 146 -5.06 -12.66 -4.93
CA GLY A 146 -4.34 -13.53 -5.85
C GLY A 146 -2.85 -13.23 -5.86
N THR A 147 -2.31 -12.94 -7.04
CA THR A 147 -0.90 -12.53 -7.18
C THR A 147 -0.66 -11.04 -6.91
N MET A 148 -1.72 -10.23 -6.79
CA MET A 148 -1.61 -8.78 -6.66
C MET A 148 -1.46 -8.37 -5.19
N MET A 149 -0.50 -7.50 -4.90
CA MET A 149 -0.40 -6.80 -3.60
C MET A 149 -1.54 -5.77 -3.49
N PHE A 150 -2.47 -6.01 -2.58
CA PHE A 150 -3.57 -5.08 -2.31
C PHE A 150 -3.16 -4.03 -1.27
N SER A 151 -2.54 -4.45 -0.17
CA SER A 151 -2.09 -3.56 0.91
C SER A 151 -0.82 -4.08 1.53
N ARG A 152 0.19 -3.23 1.72
CA ARG A 152 1.43 -3.61 2.40
C ARG A 152 1.23 -3.70 3.91
N ALA A 153 1.98 -4.58 4.55
CA ALA A 153 2.13 -4.64 6.00
C ALA A 153 2.89 -3.41 6.50
N GLY A 154 2.44 -2.82 7.60
CA GLY A 154 3.19 -1.81 8.35
C GLY A 154 4.17 -2.51 9.27
N VAL A 155 5.45 -2.18 9.17
CA VAL A 155 6.50 -2.88 9.93
C VAL A 155 7.48 -1.95 10.61
N ALA A 156 7.87 -2.32 11.83
CA ALA A 156 9.10 -1.84 12.43
C ALA A 156 10.25 -2.73 11.97
N VAL A 157 11.37 -2.10 11.62
CA VAL A 157 12.58 -2.82 11.20
C VAL A 157 13.77 -2.46 12.07
N SER A 158 14.70 -3.40 12.22
CA SER A 158 16.06 -3.09 12.65
C SER A 158 17.03 -3.23 11.48
N CYS A 159 18.06 -2.39 11.46
CA CYS A 159 19.08 -2.47 10.42
C CYS A 159 20.46 -2.05 10.93
N ALA A 160 21.49 -2.46 10.19
CA ALA A 160 22.83 -1.91 10.41
C ALA A 160 22.88 -0.43 10.04
N PHE A 161 23.81 0.29 10.68
CA PHE A 161 24.06 1.70 10.43
C PHE A 161 24.26 1.99 8.93
N GLY A 162 23.50 2.94 8.41
CA GLY A 162 23.58 3.37 7.00
C GLY A 162 22.89 2.44 5.99
N ALA A 163 22.26 1.35 6.42
CA ALA A 163 21.41 0.53 5.54
C ALA A 163 20.11 1.25 5.14
N LEU A 164 19.58 2.05 6.07
CA LEU A 164 18.46 2.98 5.91
C LEU A 164 18.87 4.32 6.53
N GLN A 165 18.21 5.40 6.14
CA GLN A 165 18.25 6.67 6.88
C GLN A 165 16.96 6.76 7.70
N PRO A 166 16.98 6.54 9.04
CA PRO A 166 15.76 6.38 9.84
C PRO A 166 14.75 7.51 9.68
N GLU A 167 15.21 8.76 9.79
CA GLU A 167 14.34 9.94 9.66
C GLU A 167 13.69 10.00 8.28
N ILE A 168 14.44 9.73 7.20
CA ILE A 168 13.92 9.73 5.83
C ILE A 168 12.92 8.57 5.65
N ALA A 169 13.31 7.36 6.04
CA ALA A 169 12.50 6.15 5.86
C ALA A 169 11.14 6.21 6.59
N THR A 170 11.04 6.98 7.68
CA THR A 170 9.79 7.14 8.44
C THR A 170 9.02 8.43 8.14
N SER A 171 9.65 9.47 7.58
CA SER A 171 9.01 10.78 7.34
C SER A 171 8.82 11.17 5.87
N SER A 172 9.53 10.51 4.95
CA SER A 172 9.41 10.80 3.53
C SER A 172 7.99 10.56 3.02
N THR A 173 7.54 11.42 2.10
CA THR A 173 6.21 11.39 1.50
C THR A 173 5.93 10.01 0.92
N LEU A 174 4.86 9.38 1.42
CA LEU A 174 4.39 8.12 0.89
C LEU A 174 3.48 8.33 -0.31
N HIS A 175 3.96 7.98 -1.50
CA HIS A 175 3.21 8.02 -2.74
C HIS A 175 2.21 6.86 -2.86
N TRP A 176 1.17 7.05 -3.69
CA TRP A 176 0.04 6.11 -3.88
C TRP A 176 -0.74 5.83 -2.58
N ALA A 177 -0.67 6.74 -1.62
CA ALA A 177 -1.42 6.68 -0.39
C ALA A 177 -2.10 8.03 -0.15
N ARG A 178 -3.34 7.98 0.32
CA ARG A 178 -4.15 9.15 0.63
C ARG A 178 -4.01 9.59 2.08
N GLN A 179 -3.76 8.64 2.98
CA GLN A 179 -3.71 8.92 4.41
C GLN A 179 -2.83 7.94 5.18
N ARG A 180 -2.01 8.49 6.08
CA ARG A 180 -1.32 7.83 7.19
C ARG A 180 -1.31 8.77 8.38
N ARG A 181 -1.26 8.25 9.61
CA ARG A 181 -1.15 9.08 10.84
C ARG A 181 0.28 9.53 11.15
N TYR A 182 1.28 8.76 10.71
CA TYR A 182 2.69 8.96 11.07
C TYR A 182 3.53 9.71 10.03
N ARG A 183 3.00 9.96 8.82
CA ARG A 183 3.77 10.66 7.77
C ARG A 183 2.92 11.30 6.70
N ARG A 184 3.55 12.19 5.93
CA ARG A 184 2.97 12.82 4.74
C ARG A 184 2.69 11.76 3.66
N THR A 185 1.67 12.01 2.85
CA THR A 185 1.27 11.13 1.76
C THR A 185 0.98 11.95 0.50
N SER A 186 1.14 11.33 -0.66
CA SER A 186 0.77 11.88 -1.96
C SER A 186 -0.04 10.84 -2.72
N ASP A 187 -1.25 11.20 -3.11
CA ASP A 187 -2.17 10.34 -3.85
C ASP A 187 -2.50 10.95 -5.21
N PRO A 188 -2.61 10.17 -6.29
CA PRO A 188 -3.00 10.71 -7.60
C PRO A 188 -4.38 11.39 -7.61
N SER A 189 -5.22 11.15 -6.60
CA SER A 189 -6.50 11.85 -6.43
C SER A 189 -6.41 13.22 -5.74
N ASP A 190 -5.23 13.62 -5.26
CA ASP A 190 -5.07 14.91 -4.59
C ASP A 190 -5.34 16.08 -5.56
N GLY A 191 -6.11 17.07 -5.09
CA GLY A 191 -6.59 18.19 -5.91
C GLY A 191 -7.80 17.90 -6.80
N TRP A 192 -8.27 16.64 -6.87
CA TRP A 192 -9.47 16.30 -7.64
C TRP A 192 -10.76 16.63 -6.87
N GLY A 193 -11.81 16.98 -7.59
CA GLY A 193 -13.14 17.20 -7.01
C GLY A 193 -13.71 15.94 -6.34
N SER A 194 -14.64 16.13 -5.39
CA SER A 194 -15.18 15.08 -4.52
C SER A 194 -15.71 13.83 -5.22
N ASN A 195 -16.20 13.97 -6.46
CA ASN A 195 -16.65 12.86 -7.30
C ASN A 195 -15.56 12.29 -8.21
N SER A 196 -14.64 13.13 -8.69
CA SER A 196 -13.62 12.71 -9.64
C SER A 196 -12.48 11.94 -8.98
N GLN A 197 -12.19 12.21 -7.69
CA GLN A 197 -11.17 11.49 -6.92
C GLN A 197 -11.42 9.96 -6.84
N TRP A 198 -12.66 9.50 -7.04
CA TRP A 198 -12.99 8.07 -7.00
C TRP A 198 -12.69 7.35 -8.32
N ARG A 199 -12.37 8.10 -9.38
CA ARG A 199 -11.94 7.58 -10.69
C ARG A 199 -10.42 7.56 -10.83
N THR A 200 -9.72 7.53 -9.70
CA THR A 200 -8.27 7.35 -9.66
C THR A 200 -7.93 5.88 -9.91
N THR A 201 -6.87 5.63 -10.67
CA THR A 201 -6.38 4.28 -10.93
C THR A 201 -5.73 3.70 -9.69
N PHE A 202 -5.84 2.38 -9.52
CA PHE A 202 -5.24 1.65 -8.42
C PHE A 202 -3.88 1.13 -8.86
N ARG A 203 -2.84 1.36 -8.06
CA ARG A 203 -1.51 0.79 -8.32
C ARG A 203 -1.54 -0.72 -8.11
N ARG A 204 -1.10 -1.47 -9.11
CA ARG A 204 -1.00 -2.94 -9.05
C ARG A 204 0.45 -3.39 -8.99
N ASP A 205 0.88 -3.94 -7.86
CA ASP A 205 2.13 -4.67 -7.75
C ASP A 205 1.80 -6.18 -7.77
N HIS A 206 2.60 -7.03 -8.45
CA HIS A 206 2.33 -8.46 -8.59
C HIS A 206 3.53 -9.35 -8.23
N VAL A 207 3.24 -10.49 -7.61
CA VAL A 207 4.17 -11.62 -7.47
C VAL A 207 3.99 -12.54 -8.67
N LEU A 208 5.03 -12.70 -9.50
CA LEU A 208 5.00 -13.51 -10.71
C LEU A 208 6.06 -14.61 -10.60
N GLY A 209 5.76 -15.67 -9.85
CA GLY A 209 6.73 -16.73 -9.58
C GLY A 209 7.92 -16.24 -8.75
N ASP A 210 9.10 -16.24 -9.35
CA ASP A 210 10.36 -15.74 -8.80
C ASP A 210 10.62 -14.27 -9.15
N GLU A 211 9.64 -13.56 -9.71
CA GLU A 211 9.73 -12.13 -10.02
C GLU A 211 8.70 -11.30 -9.21
N LEU A 212 9.05 -10.04 -8.97
CA LEU A 212 8.20 -9.02 -8.39
C LEU A 212 8.03 -7.90 -9.44
N LEU A 213 6.80 -7.66 -9.84
CA LEU A 213 6.43 -6.55 -10.72
C LEU A 213 5.88 -5.41 -9.89
N PHE A 214 6.54 -4.26 -9.93
CA PHE A 214 6.07 -3.03 -9.28
C PHE A 214 5.38 -2.14 -10.31
N ASN A 215 4.18 -1.66 -9.96
CA ASN A 215 3.32 -0.78 -10.75
C ASN A 215 3.11 -1.27 -12.18
N ALA A 216 2.40 -2.39 -12.36
CA ALA A 216 2.20 -3.06 -13.64
C ALA A 216 1.69 -2.14 -14.77
N ASP A 217 0.91 -1.12 -14.42
CA ASP A 217 0.33 -0.15 -15.35
C ASP A 217 1.25 1.06 -15.66
N GLY A 218 2.44 1.12 -15.06
CA GLY A 218 3.42 2.16 -15.35
C GLY A 218 3.86 2.14 -16.81
N LYS A 219 4.08 3.32 -17.37
CA LYS A 219 4.48 3.55 -18.76
C LYS A 219 5.99 3.43 -18.96
N HIS A 220 6.78 3.73 -17.93
CA HIS A 220 8.23 3.80 -18.01
C HIS A 220 8.86 2.61 -17.28
N ASP A 221 9.39 1.66 -18.04
CA ASP A 221 10.12 0.53 -17.47
C ASP A 221 11.52 0.97 -17.06
N LEU A 222 11.77 1.07 -15.75
CA LEU A 222 13.04 1.52 -15.18
C LEU A 222 14.22 0.58 -15.45
N SER A 223 13.99 -0.61 -16.01
CA SER A 223 15.05 -1.50 -16.48
C SER A 223 15.49 -1.23 -17.93
N ALA A 224 14.73 -0.40 -18.68
CA ALA A 224 15.04 -0.08 -20.06
C ALA A 224 16.30 0.80 -20.17
N PRO A 225 17.13 0.62 -21.21
CA PRO A 225 18.36 1.41 -21.38
C PRO A 225 18.10 2.89 -21.70
N GLU A 226 16.96 3.21 -22.33
CA GLU A 226 16.60 4.56 -22.76
C GLU A 226 15.50 5.13 -21.86
N LEU A 227 15.81 5.36 -20.58
CA LEU A 227 14.88 6.03 -19.68
C LEU A 227 14.74 7.50 -20.05
N PRO A 228 13.51 8.05 -20.05
CA PRO A 228 13.32 9.48 -20.04
C PRO A 228 14.10 10.09 -18.87
N VAL A 229 14.79 11.21 -19.13
CA VAL A 229 15.40 12.01 -18.08
C VAL A 229 14.31 12.40 -17.09
N SER A 230 14.59 12.26 -15.80
CA SER A 230 13.65 12.68 -14.76
C SER A 230 13.52 14.20 -14.78
N ASP A 231 12.29 14.71 -14.80
CA ASP A 231 12.00 16.14 -14.62
C ASP A 231 12.39 16.65 -13.22
N TYR A 232 12.69 15.73 -12.30
CA TYR A 232 12.99 15.98 -10.89
C TYR A 232 14.47 15.74 -10.53
N ASP A 233 15.35 15.63 -11.54
CA ASP A 233 16.78 15.35 -11.35
C ASP A 233 17.06 14.07 -10.54
N LEU A 234 16.16 13.08 -10.63
CA LEU A 234 16.35 11.77 -9.99
C LEU A 234 17.15 10.84 -10.91
N THR A 235 18.15 10.18 -10.33
CA THR A 235 18.85 9.05 -10.95
C THR A 235 17.92 7.85 -11.08
N ALA A 236 18.28 6.88 -11.92
CA ALA A 236 17.52 5.63 -12.04
C ALA A 236 17.41 4.88 -10.70
N ALA A 237 18.48 4.87 -9.89
CA ALA A 237 18.47 4.21 -8.59
C ALA A 237 17.50 4.88 -7.60
N GLU A 238 17.41 6.21 -7.60
CA GLU A 238 16.47 6.96 -6.76
C GLU A 238 15.02 6.76 -7.21
N ARG A 239 14.76 6.69 -8.52
CA ARG A 239 13.43 6.33 -9.05
C ARG A 239 13.02 4.91 -8.66
N ILE A 240 13.95 3.95 -8.72
CA ILE A 240 13.71 2.57 -8.28
C ILE A 240 13.43 2.53 -6.77
N GLU A 241 14.19 3.27 -5.95
CA GLU A 241 13.93 3.39 -4.52
C GLU A 241 12.51 3.92 -4.26
N LEU A 242 12.16 5.05 -4.89
CA LEU A 242 10.85 5.68 -4.77
C LEU A 242 9.71 4.76 -5.25
N LEU A 243 9.89 4.05 -6.36
CA LEU A 243 8.90 3.13 -6.89
C LEU A 243 8.70 1.91 -5.97
N THR A 244 9.79 1.30 -5.50
CA THR A 244 9.74 0.07 -4.73
C THR A 244 9.27 0.32 -3.30
N HIS A 245 9.80 1.34 -2.62
CA HIS A 245 9.43 1.70 -1.26
C HIS A 245 8.19 2.59 -1.16
N ARG A 246 7.76 3.22 -2.28
CA ARG A 246 6.73 4.27 -2.36
C ARG A 246 7.11 5.59 -1.70
N CYS A 247 8.33 5.70 -1.19
CA CYS A 247 8.92 6.88 -0.57
C CYS A 247 10.43 6.76 -0.68
N PHE A 248 11.17 7.80 -0.30
CA PHE A 248 12.60 7.63 -0.06
C PHE A 248 12.85 6.92 1.27
N VAL A 249 13.94 6.17 1.33
CA VAL A 249 14.44 5.52 2.55
C VAL A 249 15.91 5.82 2.81
N ARG A 250 16.61 6.40 1.83
CA ARG A 250 18.00 6.86 1.91
C ARG A 250 18.24 8.17 1.14
N CYS A 251 17.51 8.40 0.04
CA CYS A 251 17.70 9.62 -0.75
C CYS A 251 17.30 10.87 0.05
N GLU A 252 18.19 11.86 0.09
CA GLU A 252 18.03 13.12 0.82
C GLU A 252 17.42 14.25 -0.02
N LYS A 253 17.06 13.96 -1.29
CA LYS A 253 16.45 14.95 -2.17
C LYS A 253 15.02 15.30 -1.69
N PRO A 254 14.53 16.51 -2.05
CA PRO A 254 13.14 16.89 -1.78
C PRO A 254 12.14 15.86 -2.33
N ASP A 255 11.05 15.66 -1.59
CA ASP A 255 10.09 14.58 -1.81
C ASP A 255 8.62 15.06 -1.80
N ASP A 256 8.40 16.37 -1.85
CA ASP A 256 7.10 17.00 -1.72
C ASP A 256 6.40 17.27 -3.06
N ASP A 257 7.13 17.28 -4.17
CA ASP A 257 6.61 17.55 -5.52
C ASP A 257 7.16 16.56 -6.57
N LEU A 258 7.08 15.26 -6.28
CA LEU A 258 7.50 14.19 -7.18
C LEU A 258 6.30 13.50 -7.83
N TYR A 259 6.46 13.06 -9.08
CA TYR A 259 5.42 12.32 -9.84
C TYR A 259 5.93 10.94 -10.29
N PRO A 260 6.10 9.97 -9.37
CA PRO A 260 6.64 8.64 -9.69
C PRO A 260 5.60 7.67 -10.31
N TYR A 261 4.38 8.15 -10.58
CA TYR A 261 3.21 7.32 -10.85
C TYR A 261 3.26 6.53 -12.16
N ASP A 262 4.08 6.97 -13.12
CA ASP A 262 4.24 6.33 -14.43
C ASP A 262 5.41 5.33 -14.49
N ASP A 263 6.20 5.19 -13.42
CA ASP A 263 7.33 4.26 -13.40
C ASP A 263 6.89 2.84 -13.06
N ARG A 264 7.50 1.84 -13.71
CA ARG A 264 7.37 0.42 -13.40
C ARG A 264 8.72 -0.27 -13.40
N ILE A 265 8.83 -1.39 -12.71
CA ILE A 265 10.03 -2.24 -12.81
C ILE A 265 9.68 -3.68 -12.47
N ARG A 266 10.39 -4.62 -13.09
CA ARG A 266 10.41 -6.01 -12.67
C ARG A 266 11.74 -6.35 -12.03
N LEU A 267 11.70 -6.97 -10.86
CA LEU A 267 12.86 -7.38 -10.10
C LEU A 267 12.77 -8.86 -9.76
N ALA A 268 13.92 -9.53 -9.64
CA ALA A 268 13.95 -10.88 -9.07
C ALA A 268 13.47 -10.83 -7.61
N ARG A 269 12.62 -11.78 -7.24
CA ARG A 269 12.29 -12.06 -5.85
C ARG A 269 13.50 -12.74 -5.24
N THR A 270 14.22 -12.03 -4.36
CA THR A 270 15.35 -12.61 -3.63
C THR A 270 14.89 -13.93 -2.99
N ALA A 271 15.59 -15.02 -3.30
CA ALA A 271 15.25 -16.34 -2.77
C ALA A 271 15.27 -16.31 -1.24
N ARG A 272 14.32 -17.04 -0.65
CA ARG A 272 14.29 -17.36 0.78
C ARG A 272 15.57 -18.07 1.21
#